data_AF-A0A3D2K1A8-F1
#
_entry.id   AF-A0A3D2K1A8-F1
#
_cell.length_a   1.000
_cell.length_b   1.000
_cell.length_c   1.000
_cell.angle_alpha   90.00
_cell.angle_beta   90.00
_cell.angle_gamma   90.00
#
_symmetry.space_group_name_H-M   'P 1'
#
loop_
_entity.id
_entity.type
_entity.pdbx_description
1 polymer ?
#
loop_
_entity_poly.entity_id
_entity_poly.type
_entity_poly.pdbx_seq_one_letter_code
_entity_poly.pdbx_strand_id
1 'polypeptide(L)'
;LINAQGEDVVAGVRTPQPISHMATSMPKSFKGLEQVRSKLERHFKDMQDFEFTIENGRLFILQTRHGKRTGLAAVRIAVEMQRERLMNQETALLKIPAESIDSLLVPVFDPKALKAATVIARGLPAGPGAATGRIAFTAATAEIETRKGNKVVLCRTETSPDDLKGMLHSQGILTSRGGVSSHAALVARQLGKVCVCGAGDININYEKRTLTAGKVVLNEGDYISIDGSTGAIYKGLIESADSEVKRVLEGSLRPKSSYTYELFQTVMKWADKHRSLKIRTNADTPGMAQQAVAFGAEGIGLCRTEHMFFDGDRIDYMRQMILAVDEVQRRAALKKLLPFQRKDFVGLFKAMNGRPVTIRLLDPPLHEFLPHDDVVRRQLAEKLGVPFDFVIDRIKALHEENPMLGCRGCRLGILYPEITEM
;
A
#
# COMPACT_ATOMS: atom_id res chain seq x y z
N LEU A 1 1.29 -34.57 -8.65
CA LEU A 1 0.31 -35.66 -8.85
C LEU A 1 1.05 -36.84 -9.46
N ILE A 2 0.65 -38.08 -9.19
CA ILE A 2 1.23 -39.27 -9.82
C ILE A 2 0.23 -39.77 -10.87
N ASN A 3 0.73 -40.18 -12.03
CA ASN A 3 -0.06 -40.63 -13.18
C ASN A 3 -1.12 -39.59 -13.58
N ALA A 4 -0.65 -38.43 -14.02
CA ALA A 4 -1.44 -37.25 -14.37
C ALA A 4 -0.69 -36.43 -15.43
N GLN A 5 -1.41 -35.62 -16.20
CA GLN A 5 -0.84 -34.67 -17.16
C GLN A 5 -0.77 -33.25 -16.58
N GLY A 6 -0.11 -32.34 -17.30
CA GLY A 6 0.01 -30.93 -16.89
C GLY A 6 -1.36 -30.26 -16.69
N GLU A 7 -2.35 -30.60 -17.54
CA GLU A 7 -3.71 -30.10 -17.45
C GLU A 7 -4.36 -30.41 -16.09
N ASP A 8 -4.15 -31.61 -15.55
CA ASP A 8 -4.71 -32.01 -14.25
C ASP A 8 -4.17 -31.15 -13.09
N VAL A 9 -2.92 -30.69 -13.21
CA VAL A 9 -2.28 -29.83 -12.22
C VAL A 9 -2.84 -28.42 -12.28
N VAL A 10 -3.10 -27.91 -13.49
CA VAL A 10 -3.62 -26.55 -13.72
C VAL A 10 -5.11 -26.47 -13.38
N ALA A 11 -5.90 -27.44 -13.82
CA ALA A 11 -7.34 -27.49 -13.61
C ALA A 11 -7.71 -27.70 -12.13
N GLY A 12 -6.81 -28.23 -11.30
CA GLY A 12 -7.03 -28.38 -9.87
C GLY A 12 -8.16 -29.35 -9.50
N VAL A 13 -8.59 -30.19 -10.45
CA VAL A 13 -9.63 -31.23 -10.24
C VAL A 13 -9.16 -32.25 -9.20
N ARG A 14 -7.85 -32.55 -9.20
CA ARG A 14 -7.19 -33.35 -8.17
C ARG A 14 -6.24 -32.44 -7.38
N THR A 15 -6.33 -32.49 -6.06
CA THR A 15 -5.47 -31.68 -5.19
C THR A 15 -3.99 -32.04 -5.43
N PRO A 16 -3.16 -31.09 -5.87
CA PRO A 16 -1.75 -31.35 -6.10
C PRO A 16 -1.03 -31.63 -4.76
N GLN A 17 -0.11 -32.59 -4.77
CA GLN A 17 0.74 -32.89 -3.63
C GLN A 17 1.96 -31.96 -3.60
N PRO A 18 2.48 -31.62 -2.40
CA PRO A 18 3.75 -30.90 -2.27
C PRO A 18 4.90 -31.65 -2.94
N ILE A 19 5.83 -30.91 -3.58
CA ILE A 19 6.98 -31.52 -4.27
C ILE A 19 7.86 -32.35 -3.33
N SER A 20 7.90 -32.01 -2.03
CA SER A 20 8.64 -32.75 -1.01
C SER A 20 8.20 -34.21 -0.87
N HIS A 21 6.93 -34.54 -1.17
CA HIS A 21 6.46 -35.93 -1.15
C HIS A 21 7.13 -36.80 -2.21
N MET A 22 7.65 -36.19 -3.29
CA MET A 22 8.37 -36.90 -4.34
C MET A 22 9.67 -37.54 -3.82
N ALA A 23 10.24 -37.02 -2.72
CA ALA A 23 11.40 -37.63 -2.06
C ALA A 23 11.09 -39.05 -1.56
N THR A 24 9.84 -39.33 -1.17
CA THR A 24 9.41 -40.64 -0.70
C THR A 24 8.92 -41.52 -1.85
N SER A 25 8.13 -40.98 -2.79
CA SER A 25 7.52 -41.78 -3.86
C SER A 25 8.46 -42.08 -5.03
N MET A 26 9.38 -41.16 -5.38
CA MET A 26 10.28 -41.27 -6.53
C MET A 26 11.67 -40.68 -6.22
N PRO A 27 12.44 -41.26 -5.27
CA PRO A 27 13.67 -40.67 -4.74
C PRO A 27 14.76 -40.44 -5.80
N LYS A 28 14.91 -41.35 -6.77
CA LYS A 28 15.91 -41.21 -7.86
C LYS A 28 15.62 -39.97 -8.72
N SER A 29 14.38 -39.80 -9.15
CA SER A 29 13.95 -38.66 -9.96
C SER A 29 14.01 -37.35 -9.15
N PHE A 30 13.74 -37.40 -7.84
CA PHE A 30 13.81 -36.23 -6.96
C PHE A 30 15.25 -35.72 -6.82
N LYS A 31 16.23 -36.63 -6.67
CA LYS A 31 17.65 -36.27 -6.67
C LYS A 31 18.08 -35.64 -7.99
N GLY A 32 17.58 -36.16 -9.12
CA GLY A 32 17.80 -35.55 -10.44
C GLY A 32 17.20 -34.15 -10.54
N LEU A 33 16.01 -33.93 -9.98
CA LEU A 33 15.34 -32.64 -9.97
C LEU A 33 16.11 -31.58 -9.16
N GLU A 34 16.61 -31.93 -7.97
CA GLU A 34 17.44 -31.03 -7.14
C GLU A 34 18.75 -30.64 -7.84
N GLN A 35 19.38 -31.57 -8.56
CA GLN A 35 20.57 -31.28 -9.37
C GLN A 35 20.26 -30.29 -10.50
N VAL A 36 19.13 -30.49 -11.20
CA VAL A 36 18.67 -29.56 -12.24
C VAL A 36 18.37 -28.19 -11.64
N ARG A 37 17.63 -28.12 -10.53
CA ARG A 37 17.32 -26.86 -9.83
C ARG A 37 18.61 -26.08 -9.53
N SER A 38 19.57 -26.72 -8.88
CA SER A 38 20.86 -26.09 -8.53
C SER A 38 21.66 -25.68 -9.76
N LYS A 39 21.52 -26.38 -10.89
CA LYS A 39 22.19 -26.03 -12.15
C LYS A 39 21.51 -24.81 -12.80
N LEU A 40 20.19 -24.79 -12.84
CA LEU A 40 19.40 -23.70 -13.41
C LEU A 40 19.59 -22.41 -12.61
N GLU A 41 19.50 -22.45 -11.28
CA GLU A 41 19.72 -21.28 -10.41
C GLU A 41 21.13 -20.71 -10.57
N ARG A 42 22.17 -21.57 -10.64
CA ARG A 42 23.56 -21.11 -10.87
C ARG A 42 23.79 -20.55 -12.27
N HIS A 43 23.16 -21.14 -13.29
CA HIS A 43 23.32 -20.72 -14.68
C HIS A 43 22.63 -19.37 -14.94
N PHE A 44 21.35 -19.25 -14.52
CA PHE A 44 20.56 -18.04 -14.73
C PHE A 44 20.75 -16.97 -13.64
N LYS A 45 21.45 -17.31 -12.54
CA LYS A 45 21.66 -16.46 -11.37
C LYS A 45 20.35 -15.84 -10.87
N ASP A 46 19.30 -16.65 -10.84
CA ASP A 46 17.97 -16.21 -10.45
C ASP A 46 17.05 -17.41 -10.17
N MET A 47 15.97 -17.15 -9.43
CA MET A 47 14.93 -18.14 -9.18
C MET A 47 14.22 -18.50 -10.48
N GLN A 48 14.08 -19.82 -10.70
CA GLN A 48 13.47 -20.38 -11.91
C GLN A 48 12.14 -21.02 -11.58
N ASP A 49 11.15 -20.71 -12.41
CA ASP A 49 9.90 -21.44 -12.55
C ASP A 49 10.07 -22.41 -13.72
N PHE A 50 9.97 -23.71 -13.47
CA PHE A 50 10.21 -24.72 -14.48
C PHE A 50 9.20 -25.87 -14.38
N GLU A 51 8.89 -26.43 -15.53
CA GLU A 51 7.94 -27.53 -15.70
C GLU A 51 8.71 -28.79 -16.08
N PHE A 52 8.30 -29.92 -15.50
CA PHE A 52 8.96 -31.20 -15.70
C PHE A 52 7.95 -32.34 -15.76
N THR A 53 8.32 -33.41 -16.46
CA THR A 53 7.57 -34.66 -16.54
C THR A 53 8.48 -35.82 -16.16
N ILE A 54 7.90 -36.81 -15.49
CA ILE A 54 8.58 -38.07 -15.21
C ILE A 54 7.86 -39.15 -16.00
N GLU A 55 8.52 -39.69 -17.01
CA GLU A 55 8.00 -40.75 -17.84
C GLU A 55 8.80 -42.02 -17.56
N ASN A 56 8.13 -43.08 -17.10
CA ASN A 56 8.75 -44.38 -16.77
C ASN A 56 10.01 -44.26 -15.87
N GLY A 57 9.96 -43.34 -14.89
CA GLY A 57 11.05 -43.07 -13.94
C GLY A 57 12.16 -42.14 -14.45
N ARG A 58 12.11 -41.71 -15.72
CA ARG A 58 13.07 -40.77 -16.31
C ARG A 58 12.54 -39.34 -16.23
N LEU A 59 13.37 -38.43 -15.72
CA LEU A 59 13.05 -37.01 -15.60
C LEU A 59 13.30 -36.27 -16.92
N PHE A 60 12.33 -35.48 -17.34
CA PHE A 60 12.40 -34.57 -18.49
C PHE A 60 12.04 -33.16 -18.04
N ILE A 61 12.82 -32.17 -18.44
CA ILE A 61 12.52 -30.74 -18.23
C ILE A 61 11.87 -30.22 -19.50
N LEU A 62 10.67 -29.67 -19.37
CA LEU A 62 9.87 -29.22 -20.51
C LEU A 62 10.05 -27.73 -20.76
N GLN A 63 10.06 -26.94 -19.69
CA GLN A 63 10.15 -25.49 -19.75
C GLN A 63 10.91 -24.95 -18.55
N THR A 64 11.64 -23.85 -18.73
CA THR A 64 12.18 -23.04 -17.63
C THR A 64 12.04 -21.57 -18.00
N ARG A 65 11.74 -20.75 -17.00
CA ARG A 65 11.67 -19.29 -17.13
C ARG A 65 11.99 -18.65 -15.78
N HIS A 66 12.26 -17.35 -15.80
CA HIS A 66 12.33 -16.58 -14.56
C HIS A 66 11.00 -16.66 -13.82
N GLY A 67 11.06 -17.07 -12.54
CA GLY A 67 9.85 -17.22 -11.75
C GLY A 67 9.23 -15.88 -11.39
N LYS A 68 7.92 -15.75 -11.68
CA LYS A 68 7.11 -14.65 -11.17
C LYS A 68 7.06 -14.75 -9.64
N ARG A 69 7.22 -13.62 -8.96
CA ARG A 69 7.38 -13.55 -7.51
C ARG A 69 6.74 -12.28 -6.97
N THR A 70 6.43 -12.30 -5.68
CA THR A 70 5.91 -11.13 -4.96
C THR A 70 7.06 -10.20 -4.61
N GLY A 71 6.78 -8.94 -4.27
CA GLY A 71 7.86 -8.00 -3.98
C GLY A 71 8.72 -8.41 -2.77
N LEU A 72 8.10 -8.91 -1.69
CA LEU A 72 8.81 -9.47 -0.54
C LEU A 72 9.71 -10.66 -0.96
N ALA A 73 9.21 -11.54 -1.83
CA ALA A 73 9.99 -12.67 -2.33
C ALA A 73 11.13 -12.20 -3.25
N ALA A 74 10.93 -11.18 -4.07
CA ALA A 74 11.98 -10.59 -4.91
C ALA A 74 13.14 -10.06 -4.06
N VAL A 75 12.81 -9.26 -3.04
CA VAL A 75 13.78 -8.72 -2.09
C VAL A 75 14.50 -9.84 -1.35
N ARG A 76 13.76 -10.81 -0.80
CA ARG A 76 14.34 -11.92 -0.07
C ARG A 76 15.29 -12.75 -0.92
N ILE A 77 14.86 -13.17 -2.11
CA ILE A 77 15.66 -13.98 -3.04
C ILE A 77 16.94 -13.24 -3.43
N ALA A 78 16.85 -11.96 -3.77
CA ALA A 78 18.03 -11.16 -4.14
C ALA A 78 19.02 -11.06 -2.96
N VAL A 79 18.53 -10.86 -1.74
CA VAL A 79 19.38 -10.80 -0.55
C VAL A 79 20.03 -12.14 -0.22
N GLU A 80 19.26 -13.23 -0.24
CA GLU A 80 19.76 -14.58 0.03
C GLU A 80 20.76 -15.03 -1.04
N MET A 81 20.47 -14.85 -2.33
CA MET A 81 21.40 -15.21 -3.40
C MET A 81 22.70 -14.39 -3.38
N GLN A 82 22.63 -13.13 -2.94
CA GLN A 82 23.84 -12.33 -2.71
C GLN A 82 24.65 -12.87 -1.53
N ARG A 83 24.00 -13.29 -0.43
CA ARG A 83 24.67 -13.92 0.74
C ARG A 83 25.32 -15.26 0.36
N GLU A 84 24.69 -16.03 -0.50
CA GLU A 84 25.20 -17.29 -1.05
C GLU A 84 26.29 -17.09 -2.11
N ARG A 85 26.66 -15.84 -2.42
CA ARG A 85 27.67 -15.46 -3.43
C ARG A 85 27.33 -15.91 -4.85
N LEU A 86 26.05 -16.13 -5.16
CA LEU A 86 25.56 -16.41 -6.51
C LEU A 86 25.59 -15.16 -7.40
N MET A 87 25.48 -13.98 -6.78
CA MET A 87 25.54 -12.68 -7.46
C MET A 87 26.17 -11.60 -6.58
N ASN A 88 26.60 -10.50 -7.20
CA ASN A 88 27.12 -9.31 -6.49
C ASN A 88 25.97 -8.38 -6.05
N GLN A 89 26.28 -7.40 -5.20
CA GLN A 89 25.28 -6.46 -4.65
C GLN A 89 24.58 -5.64 -5.73
N GLU A 90 25.33 -5.18 -6.74
CA GLU A 90 24.80 -4.38 -7.84
C GLU A 90 23.77 -5.16 -8.68
N THR A 91 24.09 -6.41 -9.03
CA THR A 91 23.17 -7.30 -9.76
C THR A 91 21.93 -7.62 -8.93
N ALA A 92 22.10 -7.85 -7.63
CA ALA A 92 20.98 -8.10 -6.72
C ALA A 92 20.04 -6.90 -6.64
N LEU A 93 20.59 -5.68 -6.56
CA LEU A 93 19.82 -4.44 -6.53
C LEU A 93 19.02 -4.23 -7.82
N LEU A 94 19.64 -4.41 -8.99
CA LEU A 94 18.97 -4.24 -10.29
C LEU A 94 17.88 -5.28 -10.57
N LYS A 95 17.94 -6.44 -9.90
CA LYS A 95 16.93 -7.50 -10.02
C LYS A 95 15.68 -7.24 -9.19
N ILE A 96 15.71 -6.33 -8.22
CA ILE A 96 14.57 -5.96 -7.41
C ILE A 96 13.84 -4.83 -8.13
N PRO A 97 12.60 -5.03 -8.64
CA PRO A 97 11.80 -3.93 -9.16
C PRO A 97 11.55 -2.91 -8.04
N ALA A 98 11.71 -1.61 -8.31
CA ALA A 98 11.60 -0.58 -7.27
C ALA A 98 10.24 -0.63 -6.53
N GLU A 99 9.15 -0.83 -7.27
CA GLU A 99 7.78 -0.99 -6.75
C GLU A 99 7.62 -2.18 -5.79
N SER A 100 8.52 -3.17 -5.86
CA SER A 100 8.47 -4.32 -4.94
C SER A 100 8.78 -3.94 -3.50
N ILE A 101 9.46 -2.81 -3.26
CA ILE A 101 9.75 -2.33 -1.90
C ILE A 101 8.45 -1.96 -1.17
N ASP A 102 7.44 -1.45 -1.87
CA ASP A 102 6.15 -1.10 -1.28
C ASP A 102 5.45 -2.30 -0.65
N SER A 103 5.71 -3.51 -1.17
CA SER A 103 5.18 -4.75 -0.62
C SER A 103 5.75 -5.13 0.77
N LEU A 104 6.83 -4.48 1.20
CA LEU A 104 7.36 -4.61 2.57
C LEU A 104 6.71 -3.60 3.53
N LEU A 105 6.03 -2.59 2.98
CA LEU A 105 5.41 -1.49 3.72
C LEU A 105 3.90 -1.65 3.90
N VAL A 106 3.28 -2.64 3.26
CA VAL A 106 1.84 -2.94 3.39
C VAL A 106 1.46 -3.32 4.82
N PRO A 107 0.26 -2.92 5.29
CA PRO A 107 -0.26 -3.31 6.59
C PRO A 107 -0.32 -4.83 6.80
N VAL A 108 -0.10 -5.25 8.04
CA VAL A 108 -0.24 -6.64 8.51
C VAL A 108 -1.43 -6.72 9.47
N PHE A 109 -1.89 -7.92 9.86
CA PHE A 109 -2.90 -8.00 10.93
C PHE A 109 -2.31 -7.58 12.29
N ASP A 110 -3.09 -6.88 13.13
CA ASP A 110 -2.68 -6.63 14.51
C ASP A 110 -2.51 -7.97 15.24
N PRO A 111 -1.32 -8.29 15.78
CA PRO A 111 -1.09 -9.52 16.54
C PRO A 111 -2.08 -9.74 17.70
N LYS A 112 -2.62 -8.68 18.32
CA LYS A 112 -3.64 -8.82 19.38
C LYS A 112 -4.99 -9.24 18.81
N ALA A 113 -5.45 -8.54 17.77
CA ALA A 113 -6.70 -8.87 17.08
C ALA A 113 -6.63 -10.27 16.43
N LEU A 114 -5.48 -10.63 15.87
CA LEU A 114 -5.23 -11.94 15.27
C LEU A 114 -5.32 -13.09 16.29
N LYS A 115 -4.86 -12.87 17.53
CA LYS A 115 -4.97 -13.88 18.60
C LYS A 115 -6.41 -14.09 19.09
N ALA A 116 -7.24 -13.05 19.03
CA ALA A 116 -8.66 -13.14 19.38
C ALA A 116 -9.53 -13.64 18.22
N ALA A 117 -9.01 -13.61 17.00
CA ALA A 117 -9.74 -14.00 15.81
C ALA A 117 -9.91 -15.52 15.70
N THR A 118 -11.10 -15.94 15.28
CA THR A 118 -11.40 -17.35 15.06
C THR A 118 -11.09 -17.72 13.61
N VAL A 119 -10.13 -18.63 13.43
CA VAL A 119 -9.86 -19.25 12.12
C VAL A 119 -11.05 -20.14 11.75
N ILE A 120 -11.64 -19.90 10.58
CA ILE A 120 -12.78 -20.68 10.07
C ILE A 120 -12.38 -21.70 9.01
N ALA A 121 -11.29 -21.45 8.29
CA ALA A 121 -10.78 -22.34 7.26
C ALA A 121 -9.30 -22.02 6.98
N ARG A 122 -8.64 -22.91 6.24
CA ARG A 122 -7.28 -22.68 5.75
C ARG A 122 -7.19 -23.08 4.28
N GLY A 123 -6.52 -22.25 3.49
CA GLY A 123 -6.17 -22.52 2.11
C GLY A 123 -4.67 -22.44 1.88
N LEU A 124 -4.29 -22.40 0.61
CA LEU A 124 -2.92 -22.23 0.16
C LEU A 124 -2.56 -20.74 0.09
N PRO A 125 -1.44 -20.30 0.70
CA PRO A 125 -0.97 -18.93 0.60
C PRO A 125 -0.51 -18.63 -0.83
N ALA A 126 -1.28 -17.82 -1.56
CA ALA A 126 -1.04 -17.55 -2.97
C ALA A 126 -0.48 -16.15 -3.21
N GLY A 127 -0.99 -15.13 -2.51
CA GLY A 127 -0.53 -13.75 -2.56
C GLY A 127 -0.37 -13.19 -1.15
N PRO A 128 0.82 -12.72 -0.73
CA PRO A 128 1.11 -12.35 0.66
C PRO A 128 0.35 -11.10 1.11
N GLY A 129 0.22 -10.95 2.43
CA GLY A 129 -0.38 -9.79 3.09
C GLY A 129 -1.68 -10.11 3.82
N ALA A 130 -2.27 -9.08 4.41
CA ALA A 130 -3.50 -9.15 5.19
C ALA A 130 -4.61 -8.35 4.51
N ALA A 131 -5.74 -8.99 4.22
CA ALA A 131 -6.90 -8.31 3.64
C ALA A 131 -8.14 -8.53 4.49
N THR A 132 -8.83 -7.43 4.80
CA THR A 132 -10.15 -7.43 5.44
C THR A 132 -11.14 -6.67 4.57
N GLY A 133 -12.32 -7.24 4.36
CA GLY A 133 -13.37 -6.60 3.60
C GLY A 133 -14.67 -7.36 3.65
N ARG A 134 -15.70 -6.76 3.04
CA ARG A 134 -17.00 -7.37 2.83
C ARG A 134 -16.91 -8.46 1.76
N ILE A 135 -17.60 -9.57 1.95
CA ILE A 135 -17.66 -10.65 0.97
C ILE A 135 -18.42 -10.19 -0.27
N ALA A 136 -17.81 -10.39 -1.44
CA ALA A 136 -18.46 -10.27 -2.74
C ALA A 136 -18.29 -11.57 -3.52
N PHE A 137 -19.39 -12.10 -4.11
CA PHE A 137 -19.35 -13.35 -4.89
C PHE A 137 -19.21 -13.14 -6.40
N THR A 138 -19.32 -11.90 -6.87
CA THR A 138 -19.19 -11.54 -8.29
C THR A 138 -18.28 -10.33 -8.46
N ALA A 139 -17.62 -10.23 -9.62
CA ALA A 139 -16.79 -9.08 -9.97
C ALA A 139 -17.59 -7.75 -9.99
N ALA A 140 -18.84 -7.79 -10.45
CA ALA A 140 -19.74 -6.64 -10.46
C ALA A 140 -20.07 -6.15 -9.03
N THR A 141 -20.40 -7.07 -8.11
CA THR A 141 -20.64 -6.71 -6.71
C THR A 141 -19.39 -6.07 -6.09
N ALA A 142 -18.21 -6.62 -6.36
CA ALA A 142 -16.97 -6.08 -5.83
C ALA A 142 -16.70 -4.65 -6.31
N GLU A 143 -16.96 -4.35 -7.58
CA GLU A 143 -16.84 -3.00 -8.12
C GLU A 143 -17.84 -2.01 -7.49
N ILE A 144 -19.10 -2.42 -7.35
CA ILE A 144 -20.16 -1.59 -6.76
C ILE A 144 -19.84 -1.24 -5.31
N GLU A 145 -19.43 -2.21 -4.50
CA GLU A 145 -19.12 -1.98 -3.08
C GLU A 145 -17.86 -1.12 -2.90
N THR A 146 -16.83 -1.35 -3.72
CA THR A 146 -15.63 -0.50 -3.70
C THR A 146 -15.95 0.95 -4.09
N ARG A 147 -16.84 1.19 -5.06
CA ARG A 147 -17.29 2.54 -5.43
C ARG A 147 -18.06 3.26 -4.30
N LYS A 148 -18.70 2.52 -3.40
CA LYS A 148 -19.33 3.06 -2.18
C LYS A 148 -18.32 3.35 -1.06
N GLY A 149 -17.03 3.09 -1.28
CA GLY A 149 -15.97 3.26 -0.29
C GLY A 149 -15.74 2.06 0.63
N ASN A 150 -16.44 0.94 0.41
CA ASN A 150 -16.25 -0.27 1.21
C ASN A 150 -15.01 -1.05 0.76
N LYS A 151 -14.32 -1.67 1.72
CA LYS A 151 -13.29 -2.70 1.42
C LYS A 151 -13.97 -4.02 1.09
N VAL A 152 -13.48 -4.75 0.09
CA VAL A 152 -14.09 -5.99 -0.41
C VAL A 152 -13.08 -7.14 -0.47
N VAL A 153 -13.55 -8.36 -0.18
CA VAL A 153 -12.85 -9.62 -0.48
C VAL A 153 -13.66 -10.42 -1.50
N LEU A 154 -13.09 -10.66 -2.68
CA LEU A 154 -13.73 -11.42 -3.74
C LEU A 154 -13.63 -12.92 -3.43
N CYS A 155 -14.77 -13.56 -3.20
CA CYS A 155 -14.86 -14.98 -2.89
C CYS A 155 -15.44 -15.73 -4.08
N ARG A 156 -14.67 -16.65 -4.67
CA ARG A 156 -15.07 -17.43 -5.86
C ARG A 156 -14.73 -18.91 -5.67
N THR A 157 -15.37 -19.79 -6.42
CA THR A 157 -14.99 -21.21 -6.45
C THR A 157 -13.64 -21.35 -7.14
N GLU A 158 -13.52 -20.69 -8.28
CA GLU A 158 -12.34 -20.49 -9.09
C GLU A 158 -12.49 -19.14 -9.80
N THR A 159 -11.38 -18.53 -10.23
CA THR A 159 -11.43 -17.28 -11.01
C THR A 159 -11.14 -17.55 -12.48
N SER A 160 -11.74 -16.72 -13.32
CA SER A 160 -11.57 -16.69 -14.77
C SER A 160 -11.10 -15.30 -15.22
N PRO A 161 -10.68 -15.13 -16.50
CA PRO A 161 -10.33 -13.81 -17.03
C PRO A 161 -11.43 -12.75 -16.87
N ASP A 162 -12.71 -13.15 -16.87
CA ASP A 162 -13.85 -12.24 -16.69
C ASP A 162 -13.91 -11.62 -15.28
N ASP A 163 -13.26 -12.26 -14.30
CA ASP A 163 -13.22 -11.78 -12.92
C ASP A 163 -12.17 -10.68 -12.68
N LEU A 164 -11.35 -10.34 -13.70
CA LEU A 164 -10.18 -9.46 -13.56
C LEU A 164 -10.50 -8.09 -12.95
N LYS A 165 -11.61 -7.46 -13.38
CA LYS A 165 -12.05 -6.17 -12.82
C LYS A 165 -12.36 -6.28 -11.32
N GLY A 166 -13.06 -7.34 -10.92
CA GLY A 166 -13.36 -7.61 -9.52
C GLY A 166 -12.09 -7.84 -8.68
N MET A 167 -11.11 -8.55 -9.24
CA MET A 167 -9.82 -8.79 -8.59
C MET A 167 -9.03 -7.50 -8.35
N LEU A 168 -9.06 -6.56 -9.30
CA LEU A 168 -8.43 -5.24 -9.17
C LEU A 168 -9.06 -4.41 -8.05
N HIS A 169 -10.39 -4.39 -7.97
CA HIS A 169 -11.14 -3.58 -7.00
C HIS A 169 -11.21 -4.19 -5.58
N SER A 170 -10.80 -5.44 -5.41
CA SER A 170 -10.83 -6.12 -4.12
C SER A 170 -9.55 -5.91 -3.32
N GLN A 171 -9.63 -5.95 -1.99
CA GLN A 171 -8.47 -5.96 -1.10
C GLN A 171 -7.79 -7.33 -1.07
N GLY A 172 -8.57 -8.39 -1.27
CA GLY A 172 -8.05 -9.75 -1.37
C GLY A 172 -8.98 -10.68 -2.13
N ILE A 173 -8.45 -11.84 -2.51
CA ILE A 173 -9.13 -12.86 -3.31
C ILE A 173 -9.08 -14.18 -2.54
N LEU A 174 -10.23 -14.83 -2.41
CA LEU A 174 -10.39 -16.13 -1.78
C LEU A 174 -10.99 -17.11 -2.78
N THR A 175 -10.33 -18.25 -3.01
CA THR A 175 -10.91 -19.34 -3.81
C THR A 175 -11.01 -20.65 -3.06
N SER A 176 -12.09 -21.40 -3.27
CA SER A 176 -12.25 -22.75 -2.69
C SER A 176 -11.49 -23.82 -3.46
N ARG A 177 -11.27 -23.63 -4.77
CA ARG A 177 -10.46 -24.50 -5.64
C ARG A 177 -9.24 -23.77 -6.19
N GLY A 178 -8.33 -24.55 -6.77
CA GLY A 178 -7.11 -24.06 -7.41
C GLY A 178 -5.87 -24.11 -6.51
N GLY A 179 -4.72 -24.46 -7.11
CA GLY A 179 -3.43 -24.49 -6.42
C GLY A 179 -2.69 -23.15 -6.41
N VAL A 180 -1.45 -23.16 -5.92
CA VAL A 180 -0.52 -22.00 -5.96
C VAL A 180 -0.10 -21.58 -7.37
N SER A 181 -0.47 -22.35 -8.39
CA SER A 181 -0.27 -22.07 -9.82
C SER A 181 -1.58 -21.82 -10.57
N SER A 182 -2.71 -21.68 -9.85
CA SER A 182 -4.02 -21.38 -10.46
C SER A 182 -4.09 -19.95 -11.01
N HIS A 183 -5.10 -19.68 -11.85
CA HIS A 183 -5.37 -18.34 -12.40
C HIS A 183 -5.43 -17.26 -11.30
N ALA A 184 -6.20 -17.51 -10.23
CA ALA A 184 -6.28 -16.63 -9.07
C ALA A 184 -4.91 -16.32 -8.46
N ALA A 185 -4.09 -17.34 -8.23
CA ALA A 185 -2.78 -17.19 -7.61
C ALA A 185 -1.80 -16.39 -8.48
N LEU A 186 -1.76 -16.68 -9.78
CA LEU A 186 -0.86 -16.01 -10.72
C LEU A 186 -1.22 -14.53 -10.90
N VAL A 187 -2.50 -14.24 -11.09
CA VAL A 187 -2.98 -12.87 -11.28
C VAL A 187 -2.86 -12.07 -9.99
N ALA A 188 -3.23 -12.63 -8.83
CA ALA A 188 -3.11 -11.92 -7.56
C ALA A 188 -1.66 -11.53 -7.23
N ARG A 189 -0.68 -12.40 -7.50
CA ARG A 189 0.75 -12.06 -7.35
C ARG A 189 1.17 -10.92 -8.27
N GLN A 190 0.70 -10.93 -9.51
CA GLN A 190 1.01 -9.88 -10.48
C GLN A 190 0.38 -8.53 -10.10
N LEU A 191 -0.81 -8.56 -9.49
CA LEU A 191 -1.51 -7.36 -9.00
C LEU A 191 -1.08 -6.91 -7.60
N GLY A 192 -0.18 -7.66 -6.94
CA GLY A 192 0.19 -7.38 -5.55
C GLY A 192 -0.96 -7.51 -4.54
N LYS A 193 -1.98 -8.32 -4.87
CA LYS A 193 -3.17 -8.52 -4.02
C LYS A 193 -3.00 -9.71 -3.10
N VAL A 194 -3.60 -9.61 -1.91
CA VAL A 194 -3.68 -10.71 -0.95
C VAL A 194 -4.53 -11.82 -1.54
N CYS A 195 -4.04 -13.06 -1.51
CA CYS A 195 -4.77 -14.17 -2.08
C CYS A 195 -4.56 -15.48 -1.31
N VAL A 196 -5.67 -16.15 -1.04
CA VAL A 196 -5.72 -17.51 -0.50
C VAL A 196 -6.48 -18.39 -1.49
N CYS A 197 -5.83 -19.42 -2.02
CA CYS A 197 -6.43 -20.32 -3.01
C CYS A 197 -6.69 -21.71 -2.42
N GLY A 198 -7.59 -22.48 -3.04
CA GLY A 198 -7.77 -23.89 -2.70
C GLY A 198 -8.22 -24.14 -1.27
N ALA A 199 -9.03 -23.23 -0.70
CA ALA A 199 -9.67 -23.44 0.59
C ALA A 199 -10.81 -24.47 0.48
N GLY A 200 -10.46 -25.75 0.40
CA GLY A 200 -11.41 -26.85 0.16
C GLY A 200 -12.52 -26.98 1.21
N ASP A 201 -12.28 -26.48 2.43
CA ASP A 201 -13.27 -26.44 3.51
C ASP A 201 -14.35 -25.36 3.31
N ILE A 202 -14.20 -24.50 2.30
CA ILE A 202 -15.13 -23.43 1.97
C ILE A 202 -16.03 -23.85 0.82
N ASN A 203 -17.34 -23.80 1.08
CA ASN A 203 -18.37 -23.99 0.06
C ASN A 203 -19.09 -22.67 -0.23
N ILE A 204 -19.10 -22.26 -1.49
CA ILE A 204 -19.75 -21.02 -1.96
C ILE A 204 -21.01 -21.40 -2.72
N ASN A 205 -22.15 -20.90 -2.26
CA ASN A 205 -23.43 -21.04 -2.94
C ASN A 205 -23.82 -19.70 -3.56
N TYR A 206 -23.79 -19.62 -4.89
CA TYR A 206 -24.11 -18.40 -5.63
C TYR A 206 -25.60 -18.06 -5.65
N GLU A 207 -26.49 -19.06 -5.60
CA GLU A 207 -27.95 -18.82 -5.57
C GLU A 207 -28.37 -18.18 -4.25
N LYS A 208 -27.87 -18.72 -3.13
CA LYS A 208 -28.15 -18.21 -1.78
C LYS A 208 -27.25 -17.04 -1.39
N ARG A 209 -26.19 -16.78 -2.17
CA ARG A 209 -25.13 -15.79 -1.88
C ARG A 209 -24.56 -15.98 -0.46
N THR A 210 -24.14 -17.21 -0.18
CA THR A 210 -23.58 -17.60 1.12
C THR A 210 -22.26 -18.34 0.96
N LEU A 211 -21.33 -18.10 1.89
CA LEU A 211 -20.08 -18.81 2.09
C LEU A 211 -20.18 -19.65 3.37
N THR A 212 -19.96 -20.96 3.26
CA THR A 212 -20.00 -21.89 4.40
C THR A 212 -18.61 -22.46 4.66
N ALA A 213 -18.13 -22.36 5.90
CA ALA A 213 -16.90 -22.95 6.38
C ALA A 213 -17.21 -23.78 7.65
N GLY A 214 -17.34 -25.09 7.49
CA GLY A 214 -17.79 -25.99 8.56
C GLY A 214 -19.17 -25.60 9.10
N LYS A 215 -19.24 -25.14 10.37
CA LYS A 215 -20.48 -24.69 11.02
C LYS A 215 -20.78 -23.20 10.83
N VAL A 216 -19.87 -22.44 10.23
CA VAL A 216 -20.00 -21.00 10.06
C VAL A 216 -20.57 -20.71 8.67
N VAL A 217 -21.66 -19.94 8.63
CA VAL A 217 -22.25 -19.41 7.39
C VAL A 217 -22.10 -17.89 7.41
N LEU A 218 -21.59 -17.34 6.30
CA LEU A 218 -21.43 -15.91 6.05
C LEU A 218 -22.19 -15.53 4.79
N ASN A 219 -22.84 -14.38 4.80
CA ASN A 219 -23.61 -13.85 3.68
C ASN A 219 -22.79 -12.86 2.86
N GLU A 220 -23.26 -12.55 1.65
CA GLU A 220 -22.72 -11.43 0.88
C GLU A 220 -22.83 -10.13 1.70
N GLY A 221 -21.75 -9.35 1.75
CA GLY A 221 -21.65 -8.14 2.56
C GLY A 221 -21.08 -8.33 3.97
N ASP A 222 -21.06 -9.56 4.51
CA ASP A 222 -20.44 -9.83 5.81
C ASP A 222 -18.91 -9.65 5.74
N TYR A 223 -18.30 -9.30 6.87
CA TYR A 223 -16.85 -9.14 6.95
C TYR A 223 -16.11 -10.48 7.01
N ILE A 224 -15.05 -10.58 6.22
CA ILE A 224 -14.08 -11.66 6.24
C ILE A 224 -12.66 -11.09 6.21
N SER A 225 -11.75 -11.77 6.89
CA SER A 225 -10.33 -11.45 6.89
C SER A 225 -9.53 -12.65 6.37
N ILE A 226 -8.60 -12.41 5.45
CA ILE A 226 -7.72 -13.44 4.89
C ILE A 226 -6.26 -13.05 5.07
N ASP A 227 -5.45 -14.02 5.47
CA ASP A 227 -4.00 -13.92 5.54
C ASP A 227 -3.39 -14.73 4.39
N GLY A 228 -2.94 -14.02 3.37
CA GLY A 228 -2.33 -14.62 2.21
C GLY A 228 -0.88 -15.09 2.41
N SER A 229 -0.28 -14.80 3.57
CA SER A 229 1.03 -15.32 3.96
C SER A 229 0.92 -16.67 4.67
N THR A 230 -0.07 -16.86 5.54
CA THR A 230 -0.28 -18.12 6.29
C THR A 230 -1.35 -19.04 5.70
N GLY A 231 -2.14 -18.52 4.75
CA GLY A 231 -3.31 -19.20 4.17
C GLY A 231 -4.51 -19.24 5.11
N ALA A 232 -4.48 -18.55 6.24
CA ALA A 232 -5.54 -18.58 7.24
C ALA A 232 -6.71 -17.65 6.86
N ILE A 233 -7.92 -18.11 7.15
CA ILE A 233 -9.17 -17.41 6.84
C ILE A 233 -9.93 -17.23 8.15
N TYR A 234 -10.34 -16.01 8.43
CA TYR A 234 -10.92 -15.62 9.71
C TYR A 234 -12.32 -15.05 9.53
N LYS A 235 -13.18 -15.31 10.50
CA LYS A 235 -14.51 -14.70 10.58
C LYS A 235 -14.41 -13.26 11.08
N GLY A 236 -15.12 -12.36 10.41
CA GLY A 236 -15.30 -10.98 10.86
C GLY A 236 -14.18 -10.05 10.42
N LEU A 237 -14.18 -8.87 11.02
CA LEU A 237 -13.20 -7.82 10.76
C LEU A 237 -12.01 -7.98 11.71
N ILE A 238 -10.83 -8.25 11.16
CA ILE A 238 -9.56 -8.09 11.88
C ILE A 238 -8.96 -6.74 11.51
N GLU A 239 -8.61 -5.95 12.52
CA GLU A 239 -7.90 -4.70 12.34
C GLU A 239 -6.50 -4.94 11.78
N SER A 240 -6.15 -4.14 10.78
CA SER A 240 -4.79 -4.09 10.25
C SER A 240 -3.94 -3.19 11.14
N ALA A 241 -2.73 -3.63 11.45
CA ALA A 241 -1.67 -2.81 12.00
C ALA A 241 -0.70 -2.37 10.90
N ASP A 242 0.05 -1.31 11.18
CA ASP A 242 1.16 -0.88 10.32
C ASP A 242 2.17 -2.00 10.07
N SER A 243 2.84 -1.95 8.92
CA SER A 243 3.85 -2.95 8.52
C SER A 243 4.93 -3.14 9.58
N GLU A 244 5.54 -4.33 9.61
CA GLU A 244 6.66 -4.58 10.54
C GLU A 244 7.79 -3.56 10.35
N VAL A 245 8.07 -3.14 9.12
CA VAL A 245 9.08 -2.13 8.80
C VAL A 245 8.73 -0.80 9.46
N LYS A 246 7.50 -0.31 9.24
CA LYS A 246 7.03 0.96 9.81
C LYS A 246 7.02 0.92 11.34
N ARG A 247 6.56 -0.19 11.92
CA ARG A 247 6.56 -0.42 13.38
C ARG A 247 7.96 -0.40 13.98
N VAL A 248 8.97 -0.94 13.29
CA VAL A 248 10.37 -0.83 13.71
C VAL A 248 10.87 0.60 13.62
N LEU A 249 10.59 1.30 12.51
CA LEU A 249 11.01 2.69 12.29
C LEU A 249 10.39 3.66 13.31
N GLU A 250 9.17 3.39 13.75
CA GLU A 250 8.46 4.16 14.79
C GLU A 250 8.83 3.75 16.22
N GLY A 251 9.67 2.72 16.39
CA GLY A 251 10.15 2.25 17.69
C GLY A 251 9.19 1.33 18.45
N SER A 252 8.08 0.91 17.84
CA SER A 252 7.09 -0.01 18.45
C SER A 252 7.48 -1.49 18.35
N LEU A 253 8.45 -1.85 17.50
CA LEU A 253 8.99 -3.20 17.36
C LEU A 253 10.53 -3.15 17.36
N ARG A 254 11.17 -4.15 17.98
CA ARG A 254 12.64 -4.23 17.99
C ARG A 254 13.15 -4.64 16.59
N PRO A 255 14.19 -3.99 16.04
CA PRO A 255 14.74 -4.34 14.72
C PRO A 255 15.10 -5.82 14.55
N LYS A 256 15.67 -6.45 15.59
CA LYS A 256 16.04 -7.87 15.58
C LYS A 256 14.85 -8.84 15.54
N SER A 257 13.64 -8.34 15.77
CA SER A 257 12.42 -9.14 15.82
C SER A 257 11.68 -9.17 14.47
N SER A 258 12.14 -8.43 13.46
CA SER A 258 11.56 -8.46 12.11
C SER A 258 12.62 -8.80 11.07
N TYR A 259 12.50 -9.99 10.49
CA TYR A 259 13.30 -10.39 9.34
C TYR A 259 13.00 -9.51 8.11
N THR A 260 11.75 -9.08 7.96
CA THR A 260 11.31 -8.15 6.90
C THR A 260 12.05 -6.81 6.97
N TYR A 261 12.26 -6.28 8.18
CA TYR A 261 13.06 -5.06 8.37
C TYR A 261 14.54 -5.26 8.03
N GLU A 262 15.13 -6.40 8.38
CA GLU A 262 16.52 -6.72 8.01
C GLU A 262 16.71 -6.73 6.49
N LEU A 263 15.78 -7.35 5.76
CA LEU A 263 15.76 -7.36 4.31
C LEU A 263 15.65 -5.95 3.73
N PHE A 264 14.67 -5.17 4.22
CA PHE A 264 14.47 -3.78 3.81
C PHE A 264 15.75 -2.95 4.03
N GLN A 265 16.31 -2.98 5.23
CA GLN A 265 17.51 -2.22 5.58
C GLN A 265 18.72 -2.63 4.74
N THR A 266 18.86 -3.91 4.42
CA THR A 266 19.95 -4.42 3.58
C THR A 266 19.88 -3.82 2.17
N VAL A 267 18.69 -3.85 1.55
CA VAL A 267 18.50 -3.31 0.20
C VAL A 267 18.64 -1.78 0.18
N MET A 268 18.07 -1.08 1.16
CA MET A 268 18.21 0.38 1.26
C MET A 268 19.68 0.80 1.39
N LYS A 269 20.49 0.09 2.18
CA LYS A 269 21.93 0.34 2.28
C LYS A 269 22.66 0.14 0.94
N TRP A 270 22.26 -0.85 0.15
CA TRP A 270 22.83 -1.04 -1.19
C TRP A 270 22.43 0.10 -2.12
N ALA A 271 21.15 0.48 -2.12
CA ALA A 271 20.64 1.59 -2.91
C ALA A 271 21.35 2.91 -2.56
N ASP A 272 21.47 3.22 -1.27
CA ASP A 272 22.15 4.42 -0.77
C ASP A 272 23.64 4.47 -1.15
N LYS A 273 24.31 3.32 -1.20
CA LYS A 273 25.72 3.23 -1.59
C LYS A 273 25.93 3.54 -3.08
N HIS A 274 24.98 3.17 -3.94
CA HIS A 274 25.13 3.27 -5.39
C HIS A 274 24.48 4.54 -5.98
N ARG A 275 23.51 5.15 -5.29
CA ARG A 275 22.85 6.35 -5.80
C ARG A 275 23.75 7.59 -5.75
N SER A 276 23.61 8.44 -6.76
CA SER A 276 24.18 9.79 -6.77
C SER A 276 23.15 10.86 -6.39
N LEU A 277 21.87 10.64 -6.73
CA LEU A 277 20.78 11.54 -6.39
C LEU A 277 20.51 11.53 -4.89
N LYS A 278 20.37 12.74 -4.33
CA LYS A 278 19.86 12.92 -2.97
C LYS A 278 18.35 12.72 -2.94
N ILE A 279 17.86 12.06 -1.89
CA ILE A 279 16.44 11.79 -1.72
C ILE A 279 15.89 12.70 -0.63
N ARG A 280 15.03 13.63 -1.04
CA ARG A 280 14.30 14.53 -0.14
C ARG A 280 12.83 14.19 -0.16
N THR A 281 12.12 14.55 0.91
CA THR A 281 10.69 14.30 1.06
C THR A 281 9.85 15.55 0.80
N ASN A 282 8.57 15.35 0.49
CA ASN A 282 7.57 16.40 0.63
C ASN A 282 6.89 16.22 1.99
N ALA A 283 7.05 17.17 2.89
CA ALA A 283 6.52 17.08 4.24
C ALA A 283 6.18 18.46 4.78
N ASP A 284 4.95 18.58 5.28
CA ASP A 284 4.37 19.86 5.72
C ASP A 284 4.19 19.90 7.25
N THR A 285 4.25 18.74 7.92
CA THR A 285 4.08 18.62 9.38
C THR A 285 5.31 17.99 10.04
N PRO A 286 5.56 18.30 11.33
CA PRO A 286 6.67 17.69 12.07
C PRO A 286 6.61 16.15 12.11
N GLY A 287 5.41 15.57 12.21
CA GLY A 287 5.22 14.11 12.21
C GLY A 287 5.63 13.47 10.88
N MET A 288 5.21 14.07 9.75
CA MET A 288 5.62 13.62 8.41
C MET A 288 7.13 13.73 8.22
N ALA A 289 7.75 14.81 8.71
CA ALA A 289 9.19 15.01 8.63
C ALA A 289 9.97 13.95 9.44
N GLN A 290 9.56 13.67 10.68
CA GLN A 290 10.17 12.62 11.51
C GLN A 290 10.07 11.25 10.84
N GLN A 291 8.89 10.91 10.32
CA GLN A 291 8.67 9.65 9.63
C GLN A 291 9.57 9.55 8.39
N ALA A 292 9.61 10.58 7.55
CA ALA A 292 10.43 10.59 6.34
C ALA A 292 11.93 10.44 6.66
N VAL A 293 12.43 11.09 7.72
CA VAL A 293 13.81 10.91 8.19
C VAL A 293 14.08 9.48 8.64
N ALA A 294 13.12 8.83 9.31
CA ALA A 294 13.24 7.42 9.69
C ALA A 294 13.36 6.49 8.48
N PHE A 295 12.68 6.82 7.36
CA PHE A 295 12.81 6.12 6.08
C PHE A 295 14.08 6.46 5.29
N GLY A 296 14.91 7.41 5.76
CA GLY A 296 16.17 7.78 5.13
C GLY A 296 16.15 9.09 4.34
N ALA A 297 15.09 9.91 4.44
CA ALA A 297 15.06 11.21 3.78
C ALA A 297 16.21 12.12 4.26
N GLU A 298 16.89 12.75 3.30
CA GLU A 298 18.07 13.59 3.51
C GLU A 298 17.72 15.08 3.64
N GLY A 299 16.43 15.41 3.61
CA GLY A 299 15.94 16.78 3.57
C GLY A 299 14.45 16.84 3.23
N ILE A 300 13.84 18.01 3.39
CA ILE A 300 12.49 18.30 2.86
C ILE A 300 12.67 19.09 1.57
N GLY A 301 12.31 18.53 0.43
CA GLY A 301 12.42 19.16 -0.90
C GLY A 301 11.29 20.16 -1.15
N LEU A 302 10.14 19.93 -0.51
CA LEU A 302 8.98 20.81 -0.58
C LEU A 302 8.17 20.71 0.72
N CYS A 303 8.12 21.82 1.46
CA CYS A 303 7.15 22.07 2.52
C CYS A 303 6.14 23.08 2.00
N ARG A 304 4.87 22.69 1.94
CA ARG A 304 3.74 23.49 1.48
C ARG A 304 3.12 24.22 2.66
N THR A 305 3.25 25.54 2.68
CA THR A 305 2.76 26.36 3.79
C THR A 305 1.24 26.44 3.83
N GLU A 306 0.56 26.28 2.69
CA GLU A 306 -0.89 26.33 2.57
C GLU A 306 -1.60 25.29 3.45
N HIS A 307 -1.06 24.07 3.54
CA HIS A 307 -1.64 23.00 4.35
C HIS A 307 -1.65 23.32 5.85
N MET A 308 -0.74 24.19 6.29
CA MET A 308 -0.59 24.57 7.69
C MET A 308 -1.70 25.53 8.16
N PHE A 309 -2.48 26.11 7.25
CA PHE A 309 -3.55 27.06 7.57
C PHE A 309 -4.94 26.43 7.68
N PHE A 310 -5.13 25.18 7.25
CA PHE A 310 -6.45 24.54 7.26
C PHE A 310 -6.87 23.98 8.63
N ASP A 311 -5.97 23.95 9.62
CA ASP A 311 -6.23 23.30 10.91
C ASP A 311 -6.77 24.27 11.97
N GLY A 312 -7.85 23.87 12.65
CA GLY A 312 -8.46 24.56 13.79
C GLY A 312 -8.73 26.04 13.55
N ASP A 313 -8.38 26.90 14.52
CA ASP A 313 -8.62 28.35 14.47
C ASP A 313 -7.81 29.09 13.39
N ARG A 314 -6.83 28.43 12.77
CA ARG A 314 -5.92 29.06 11.79
C ARG A 314 -6.66 29.45 10.52
N ILE A 315 -7.64 28.63 10.11
CA ILE A 315 -8.44 28.89 8.92
C ILE A 315 -9.24 30.19 9.07
N ASP A 316 -9.67 30.51 10.30
CA ASP A 316 -10.43 31.72 10.57
C ASP A 316 -9.55 32.96 10.57
N TYR A 317 -8.32 32.87 11.09
CA TYR A 317 -7.34 33.96 10.95
C TYR A 317 -6.90 34.17 9.49
N MET A 318 -6.83 33.10 8.70
CA MET A 318 -6.59 33.20 7.25
C MET A 318 -7.77 33.89 6.54
N ARG A 319 -9.01 33.54 6.90
CA ARG A 319 -10.21 34.21 6.37
C ARG A 319 -10.29 35.69 6.79
N GLN A 320 -9.88 36.02 8.02
CA GLN A 320 -9.73 37.42 8.47
C GLN A 320 -8.76 38.20 7.58
N MET A 321 -7.63 37.58 7.25
CA MET A 321 -6.61 38.17 6.36
C MET A 321 -7.18 38.42 4.96
N ILE A 322 -7.93 37.47 4.40
CA ILE A 322 -8.53 37.56 3.06
C ILE A 322 -9.61 38.64 3.00
N LEU A 323 -10.43 38.76 4.05
CA LEU A 323 -11.55 39.71 4.11
C LEU A 323 -11.12 41.13 4.52
N ALA A 324 -9.86 41.33 4.92
CA ALA A 324 -9.33 42.65 5.27
C ALA A 324 -9.50 43.67 4.12
N VAL A 325 -9.96 44.87 4.48
CA VAL A 325 -10.17 45.98 3.53
C VAL A 325 -8.90 46.80 3.27
N ASP A 326 -7.95 46.76 4.21
CA ASP A 326 -6.70 47.51 4.16
C ASP A 326 -5.51 46.67 4.68
N GLU A 327 -4.29 47.16 4.42
CA GLU A 327 -3.06 46.52 4.86
C GLU A 327 -2.95 46.44 6.40
N VAL A 328 -3.49 47.42 7.13
CA VAL A 328 -3.41 47.47 8.60
C VAL A 328 -4.16 46.29 9.21
N GLN A 329 -5.38 46.03 8.74
CA GLN A 329 -6.21 44.90 9.13
C GLN A 329 -5.59 43.57 8.66
N ARG A 330 -5.02 43.54 7.45
CA ARG A 330 -4.34 42.33 6.93
C ARG A 330 -3.15 41.95 7.80
N ARG A 331 -2.29 42.92 8.15
CA ARG A 331 -1.15 42.73 9.06
C ARG A 331 -1.60 42.30 10.47
N ALA A 332 -2.72 42.82 10.97
CA ALA A 332 -3.27 42.40 12.25
C ALA A 332 -3.69 40.92 12.25
N ALA A 333 -4.31 40.44 11.16
CA ALA A 333 -4.66 39.02 10.99
C ALA A 333 -3.40 38.14 10.82
N LEU A 334 -2.44 38.57 10.00
CA LEU A 334 -1.16 37.89 9.80
C LEU A 334 -0.35 37.74 11.10
N LYS A 335 -0.37 38.74 11.98
CA LYS A 335 0.28 38.68 13.29
C LYS A 335 -0.29 37.56 14.18
N LYS A 336 -1.56 37.20 14.01
CA LYS A 336 -2.18 36.05 14.71
C LYS A 336 -1.76 34.71 14.12
N LEU A 337 -1.47 34.65 12.82
CA LEU A 337 -0.98 33.45 12.11
C LEU A 337 0.50 33.15 12.40
N LEU A 338 1.32 34.20 12.53
CA LEU A 338 2.76 34.10 12.78
C LEU A 338 3.18 33.12 13.90
N PRO A 339 2.58 33.11 15.12
CA PRO A 339 2.97 32.17 16.16
C PRO A 339 2.70 30.70 15.78
N PHE A 340 1.63 30.41 15.01
CA PHE A 340 1.33 29.07 14.54
C PHE A 340 2.36 28.60 13.52
N GLN A 341 2.61 29.42 12.48
CA GLN A 341 3.62 29.14 11.46
C GLN A 341 5.00 28.93 12.10
N ARG A 342 5.42 29.82 13.00
CA ARG A 342 6.69 29.69 13.73
C ARG A 342 6.77 28.39 14.53
N LYS A 343 5.70 27.99 15.23
CA LYS A 343 5.67 26.75 16.02
C LYS A 343 5.89 25.53 15.13
N ASP A 344 5.22 25.49 13.99
CA ASP A 344 5.31 24.36 13.07
C ASP A 344 6.68 24.29 12.40
N PHE A 345 7.24 25.43 11.95
CA PHE A 345 8.60 25.48 11.42
C PHE A 345 9.65 25.07 12.45
N VAL A 346 9.51 25.50 13.71
CA VAL A 346 10.37 25.02 14.80
C VAL A 346 10.26 23.50 14.95
N GLY A 347 9.04 22.94 14.83
CA GLY A 347 8.84 21.49 14.82
C GLY A 347 9.52 20.80 13.64
N LEU A 348 9.40 21.35 12.43
CA LEU A 348 10.04 20.84 11.22
C LEU A 348 11.57 20.89 11.33
N PHE A 349 12.15 22.01 11.74
CA PHE A 349 13.60 22.15 11.89
C PHE A 349 14.15 21.21 12.97
N LYS A 350 13.44 21.03 14.08
CA LYS A 350 13.78 20.03 15.11
C LYS A 350 13.77 18.60 14.55
N ALA A 351 12.73 18.24 13.79
CA ALA A 351 12.62 16.92 13.17
C ALA A 351 13.74 16.66 12.16
N MET A 352 14.14 17.68 11.40
CA MET A 352 15.14 17.55 10.34
C MET A 352 16.57 17.58 10.86
N ASN A 353 16.81 18.14 12.05
CA ASN A 353 18.06 18.08 12.81
C ASN A 353 19.32 18.31 11.93
N GLY A 354 19.42 19.51 11.34
CA GLY A 354 20.54 19.91 10.49
C GLY A 354 20.41 19.55 9.00
N ARG A 355 19.38 18.80 8.60
CA ARG A 355 19.08 18.53 7.18
C ARG A 355 18.39 19.73 6.52
N PRO A 356 18.58 19.94 5.20
CA PRO A 356 17.98 21.05 4.46
C PRO A 356 16.46 20.95 4.37
N VAL A 357 15.79 22.08 4.61
CA VAL A 357 14.33 22.23 4.54
C VAL A 357 13.99 23.32 3.54
N THR A 358 13.34 22.95 2.44
CA THR A 358 12.87 23.91 1.43
C THR A 358 11.41 24.21 1.69
N ILE A 359 11.14 25.46 2.09
CA ILE A 359 9.80 25.97 2.38
C ILE A 359 9.32 26.73 1.16
N ARG A 360 8.14 26.35 0.65
CA ARG A 360 7.46 27.08 -0.41
C ARG A 360 6.48 28.05 0.23
N LEU A 361 6.55 29.31 -0.19
CA LEU A 361 5.59 30.34 0.19
C LEU A 361 4.18 30.01 -0.32
N LEU A 362 3.20 30.79 0.13
CA LEU A 362 1.79 30.57 -0.17
C LEU A 362 1.54 30.50 -1.69
N ASP A 363 0.98 29.37 -2.12
CA ASP A 363 0.71 29.07 -3.53
C ASP A 363 -0.75 29.17 -3.98
N PRO A 364 -1.77 28.72 -3.21
CA PRO A 364 -3.14 28.68 -3.70
C PRO A 364 -3.76 30.08 -3.80
N PRO A 365 -4.74 30.26 -4.70
CA PRO A 365 -5.55 31.47 -4.75
C PRO A 365 -6.40 31.61 -3.48
N LEU A 366 -6.68 32.84 -3.08
CA LEU A 366 -7.32 33.12 -1.79
C LEU A 366 -8.75 32.55 -1.66
N HIS A 367 -9.46 32.35 -2.78
CA HIS A 367 -10.81 31.80 -2.74
C HIS A 367 -10.87 30.34 -2.27
N GLU A 368 -9.77 29.57 -2.32
CA GLU A 368 -9.73 28.19 -1.81
C GLU A 368 -9.88 28.11 -0.27
N PHE A 369 -9.59 29.20 0.45
CA PHE A 369 -9.76 29.26 1.91
C PHE A 369 -11.17 29.72 2.34
N LEU A 370 -11.99 30.19 1.38
CA LEU A 370 -13.32 30.72 1.65
C LEU A 370 -14.38 29.62 1.55
N PRO A 371 -15.39 29.62 2.43
CA PRO A 371 -16.44 28.61 2.40
C PRO A 371 -17.35 28.76 1.17
N HIS A 372 -17.74 27.63 0.58
CA HIS A 372 -18.68 27.58 -0.54
C HIS A 372 -20.15 27.54 -0.09
N ASP A 373 -20.42 27.10 1.13
CA ASP A 373 -21.77 26.94 1.69
C ASP A 373 -22.26 28.25 2.35
N ASP A 374 -23.48 28.67 2.03
CA ASP A 374 -24.09 29.91 2.55
C ASP A 374 -24.32 29.90 4.07
N VAL A 375 -24.57 28.74 4.68
CA VAL A 375 -24.67 28.60 6.13
C VAL A 375 -23.33 28.89 6.80
N VAL A 376 -22.25 28.36 6.23
CA VAL A 376 -20.89 28.56 6.75
C VAL A 376 -20.41 30.00 6.50
N ARG A 377 -20.82 30.62 5.39
CA ARG A 377 -20.55 32.04 5.12
C ARG A 377 -21.23 32.97 6.13
N ARG A 378 -22.47 32.67 6.55
CA ARG A 378 -23.17 33.45 7.59
C ARG A 378 -22.47 33.34 8.94
N GLN A 379 -22.07 32.12 9.32
CA GLN A 379 -21.30 31.89 10.54
C GLN A 379 -19.95 32.64 10.52
N LEU A 380 -19.29 32.68 9.36
CA LEU A 380 -18.07 33.46 9.18
C LEU A 380 -18.33 34.96 9.35
N ALA A 381 -19.40 35.49 8.75
CA ALA A 381 -19.76 36.90 8.88
C ALA A 381 -20.01 37.29 10.35
N GLU A 382 -20.78 36.47 11.08
CA GLU A 382 -21.04 36.66 12.52
C GLU A 382 -19.76 36.60 13.35
N LYS A 383 -18.90 35.59 13.10
CA LYS A 383 -17.65 35.40 13.85
C LYS A 383 -16.65 36.55 13.63
N LEU A 384 -16.70 37.19 12.47
CA LEU A 384 -15.83 38.31 12.12
C LEU A 384 -16.44 39.68 12.40
N GLY A 385 -17.72 39.74 12.77
CA GLY A 385 -18.43 41.00 13.00
C GLY A 385 -18.60 41.84 11.73
N VAL A 386 -18.66 41.21 10.55
CA VAL A 386 -18.84 41.90 9.26
C VAL A 386 -20.22 41.57 8.67
N PRO A 387 -20.83 42.48 7.87
CA PRO A 387 -22.08 42.19 7.19
C PRO A 387 -21.96 40.98 6.25
N PHE A 388 -23.00 40.16 6.17
CA PHE A 388 -23.01 38.99 5.28
C PHE A 388 -22.79 39.37 3.81
N ASP A 389 -23.41 40.47 3.37
CA ASP A 389 -23.26 40.96 1.99
C ASP A 389 -21.81 41.33 1.65
N PHE A 390 -21.07 41.88 2.61
CA PHE A 390 -19.64 42.17 2.45
C PHE A 390 -18.82 40.91 2.17
N VAL A 391 -19.13 39.80 2.86
CA VAL A 391 -18.46 38.50 2.63
C VAL A 391 -18.78 37.97 1.23
N ILE A 392 -20.03 38.08 0.78
CA ILE A 392 -20.44 37.65 -0.56
C ILE A 392 -19.74 38.47 -1.64
N ASP A 393 -19.70 39.79 -1.50
CA ASP A 393 -19.06 40.67 -2.47
C ASP A 393 -17.55 40.41 -2.56
N ARG A 394 -16.89 40.13 -1.43
CA ARG A 394 -15.48 39.72 -1.43
C ARG A 394 -15.24 38.37 -2.10
N ILE A 395 -16.10 37.39 -1.85
CA ILE A 395 -15.99 36.07 -2.51
C ILE A 395 -16.14 36.23 -4.02
N LYS A 396 -17.11 37.02 -4.48
CA LYS A 396 -17.29 37.30 -5.92
C LYS A 396 -16.08 38.02 -6.52
N ALA A 397 -15.50 38.97 -5.80
CA ALA A 397 -14.31 39.70 -6.27
C ALA A 397 -13.05 38.82 -6.37
N LEU A 398 -12.96 37.75 -5.56
CA LEU A 398 -11.87 36.78 -5.58
C LEU A 398 -12.15 35.57 -6.48
N HIS A 399 -13.33 35.51 -7.09
CA HIS A 399 -13.67 34.47 -8.03
C HIS A 399 -12.88 34.64 -9.32
N GLU A 400 -12.36 33.52 -9.83
CA GLU A 400 -11.59 33.48 -11.06
C GLU A 400 -12.15 32.38 -11.95
N GLU A 401 -12.28 32.66 -13.25
CA GLU A 401 -12.69 31.67 -14.25
C GLU A 401 -11.68 30.50 -14.35
N ASN A 402 -10.38 30.81 -14.21
CA ASN A 402 -9.30 29.83 -14.29
C ASN A 402 -8.32 29.96 -13.10
N PRO A 403 -8.69 29.43 -11.91
CA PRO A 403 -7.88 29.55 -10.69
C PRO A 403 -6.44 29.02 -10.80
N MET A 404 -6.21 28.03 -11.67
CA MET A 404 -4.86 27.49 -11.92
C MET A 404 -3.90 28.53 -12.51
N LEU A 405 -4.44 29.51 -13.27
CA LEU A 405 -3.66 30.55 -13.97
C LEU A 405 -3.89 31.96 -13.40
N GLY A 406 -4.58 32.08 -12.26
CA GLY A 406 -5.01 33.35 -11.67
C GLY A 406 -4.02 34.01 -10.71
N CYS A 407 -4.56 34.76 -9.74
CA CYS A 407 -3.85 35.52 -8.72
C CYS A 407 -3.41 34.62 -7.57
N ARG A 408 -2.28 33.94 -7.78
CA ARG A 408 -1.75 32.91 -6.87
C ARG A 408 -0.22 32.95 -6.82
N GLY A 409 0.39 32.17 -5.93
CA GLY A 409 1.85 32.03 -5.82
C GLY A 409 2.59 33.38 -5.70
N CYS A 410 3.66 33.55 -6.48
CA CYS A 410 4.46 34.78 -6.43
C CYS A 410 3.67 36.05 -6.78
N ARG A 411 2.63 35.98 -7.61
CA ARG A 411 1.80 37.13 -7.98
C ARG A 411 1.08 37.69 -6.75
N LEU A 412 0.59 36.78 -5.90
CA LEU A 412 -0.06 37.13 -4.65
C LEU A 412 0.93 37.77 -3.67
N GLY A 413 2.14 37.21 -3.55
CA GLY A 413 3.21 37.77 -2.72
C GLY A 413 3.73 39.14 -3.19
N ILE A 414 3.63 39.44 -4.49
CA ILE A 414 3.98 40.77 -5.03
C ILE A 414 2.85 41.77 -4.77
N LEU A 415 1.59 41.37 -4.93
CA LEU A 415 0.43 42.24 -4.70
C LEU A 415 0.23 42.55 -3.22
N TYR A 416 0.51 41.58 -2.35
CA TYR A 416 0.39 41.69 -0.89
C TYR A 416 1.70 41.26 -0.22
N PRO A 417 2.74 42.13 -0.24
CA PRO A 417 4.07 41.82 0.29
C PRO A 417 4.07 41.37 1.75
N GLU A 418 3.14 41.88 2.57
CA GLU A 418 3.01 41.54 3.98
C GLU A 418 2.73 40.04 4.22
N ILE A 419 2.17 39.33 3.24
CA ILE A 419 1.96 37.87 3.30
C ILE A 419 3.30 37.12 3.24
N THR A 420 4.26 37.63 2.46
CA THR A 420 5.59 37.02 2.32
C THR A 420 6.54 37.43 3.46
N GLU A 421 6.33 38.62 4.04
CA GLU A 421 7.08 39.09 5.21
C GLU A 421 6.75 38.31 6.49
N MET A 422 5.50 37.85 6.63
CA MET A 422 5.02 37.00 7.73
C MET A 422 5.50 35.57 7.58
#